data_AF-A0A7Y4S1A3-F1
#
_entry.id   AF-A0A7Y4S1A3-F1
#
_cell.length_a   1.000
_cell.length_b   1.000
_cell.length_c   1.000
_cell.angle_alpha   90.00
_cell.angle_beta   90.00
_cell.angle_gamma   90.00
#
_symmetry.space_group_name_H-M   'P 1'
#
loop_
_entity.id
_entity.type
_entity.pdbx_description
1 polymer ?
#
loop_
_entity_poly.entity_id
_entity_poly.type
_entity_poly.pdbx_seq_one_letter_code
_entity_poly.pdbx_strand_id
1 'polypeptide(L)'
;MKLFRKKLLSVLLALWLTSVCAGFMMPALHSTAYAAEKSLAVQGEFDNLCVMGLAEGKRIKTDCSVNSVFDGKTYCFRTVDAKTEFTKDPKRNLERAKDHFAAGEVTQTADDMGKYSVDDVKAWIHQYIQD
;
A
#
# COMPACT_ATOMS: atom_id res chain seq x y z
N MET A 1 13.52 7.36 38.03
CA MET A 1 12.15 7.24 37.46
C MET A 1 11.16 8.14 38.22
N LYS A 2 11.09 9.45 37.91
CA LYS A 2 10.13 10.38 38.55
C LYS A 2 9.41 11.31 37.55
N LEU A 3 9.64 11.15 36.25
CA LEU A 3 9.04 12.03 35.21
C LEU A 3 7.75 11.49 34.56
N PHE A 4 7.41 10.21 34.73
CA PHE A 4 6.23 9.62 34.07
C PHE A 4 4.90 9.83 34.80
N ARG A 5 4.91 10.27 36.06
CA ARG A 5 3.67 10.48 36.85
C ARG A 5 2.94 11.79 36.56
N LYS A 6 3.62 12.78 35.96
CA LYS A 6 3.05 14.13 35.77
C LYS A 6 2.15 14.25 34.55
N LYS A 7 2.34 13.42 33.51
CA LYS A 7 1.52 13.49 32.28
C LYS A 7 0.16 12.80 32.37
N LEU A 8 -0.04 11.93 33.37
CA LEU A 8 -1.32 11.23 33.54
C LEU A 8 -2.35 12.05 34.33
N LEU A 9 -1.92 13.03 35.13
CA LEU A 9 -2.83 13.88 35.92
C LEU A 9 -3.44 15.04 35.11
N SER A 10 -2.82 15.48 34.02
CA SER A 10 -3.29 16.64 33.26
C SER A 10 -4.43 16.33 32.29
N VAL A 11 -4.67 15.06 31.96
CA VAL A 11 -5.73 14.67 31.01
C VAL A 11 -7.10 14.58 31.69
N LEU A 12 -7.15 14.43 33.02
CA LEU A 12 -8.40 14.26 33.77
C LEU A 12 -9.06 15.58 34.20
N LEU A 13 -8.42 16.74 33.98
CA LEU A 13 -8.97 18.04 34.39
C LEU A 13 -9.67 18.82 33.26
N ALA A 14 -9.67 18.31 32.03
CA ALA A 14 -10.20 19.02 30.85
C ALA A 14 -11.62 18.56 30.43
N LEU A 15 -12.30 17.75 31.25
CA LEU A 15 -13.59 17.13 30.89
C LEU A 15 -14.81 17.70 31.64
N TRP A 16 -14.64 18.81 32.37
CA TRP A 16 -15.71 19.39 33.20
C TRP A 16 -15.80 20.91 33.06
N LEU A 17 -15.90 21.48 31.85
CA LEU A 17 -16.23 22.92 31.72
C LEU A 17 -16.64 23.34 30.29
N THR A 18 -17.78 22.87 29.80
CA THR A 18 -18.62 23.66 28.88
C THR A 18 -20.09 23.33 29.11
N SER A 19 -20.60 23.95 30.17
CA SER A 19 -22.01 24.11 30.50
C SER A 19 -22.73 25.00 29.48
N VAL A 20 -23.85 24.50 28.95
CA VAL A 20 -25.08 25.20 28.52
C VAL A 20 -24.94 26.57 27.84
N CYS A 21 -25.18 26.59 26.51
CA CYS A 21 -25.89 27.68 25.84
C CYS A 21 -26.99 27.07 24.96
N ALA A 22 -28.20 26.97 25.53
CA ALA A 22 -29.42 26.81 24.77
C ALA A 22 -29.78 28.16 24.13
N GLY A 23 -30.11 28.16 22.84
CA GLY A 23 -30.86 29.24 22.19
C GLY A 23 -30.06 30.13 21.24
N PHE A 24 -29.97 29.72 19.98
CA PHE A 24 -30.11 30.66 18.85
C PHE A 24 -30.68 29.91 17.65
N MET A 25 -31.90 30.29 17.24
CA MET A 25 -32.49 29.90 15.96
C MET A 25 -31.65 30.50 14.82
N MET A 26 -31.22 29.66 13.88
CA MET A 26 -30.85 30.09 12.53
C MET A 26 -31.25 29.00 11.52
N PRO A 27 -32.19 29.28 10.60
CA PRO A 27 -32.48 28.42 9.47
C PRO A 27 -31.64 28.90 8.26
N ALA A 28 -30.81 28.03 7.70
CA ALA A 28 -30.50 27.96 6.27
C ALA A 28 -29.28 27.06 6.04
N LEU A 29 -29.44 26.16 5.07
CA LEU A 29 -28.43 25.58 4.18
C LEU A 29 -27.05 25.33 4.81
N HIS A 30 -26.69 24.05 4.99
CA HIS A 30 -25.52 23.43 4.35
C HIS A 30 -25.67 21.92 4.60
N SER A 31 -26.28 21.25 3.63
CA SER A 31 -26.36 19.79 3.62
C SER A 31 -25.00 19.20 3.25
N THR A 32 -24.67 18.14 3.97
CA THR A 32 -23.60 17.17 3.79
C THR A 32 -22.16 17.69 3.85
N ALA A 33 -21.61 17.57 5.06
CA ALA A 33 -20.24 17.20 5.34
C ALA A 33 -19.57 16.49 4.15
N TYR A 34 -18.61 17.17 3.52
CA TYR A 34 -17.56 16.48 2.80
C TYR A 34 -16.78 15.69 3.85
N ALA A 35 -17.02 14.38 3.91
CA ALA A 35 -16.14 13.46 4.59
C ALA A 35 -14.74 13.71 4.01
N ALA A 36 -13.83 14.21 4.85
CA ALA A 36 -12.42 14.07 4.60
C ALA A 36 -12.13 12.56 4.69
N GLU A 37 -12.34 11.84 3.60
CA GLU A 37 -11.86 10.48 3.44
C GLU A 37 -10.34 10.56 3.46
N LYS A 38 -9.79 10.39 4.65
CA LYS A 38 -8.41 10.00 4.85
C LYS A 38 -8.22 8.78 3.95
N SER A 39 -7.53 8.95 2.82
CA SER A 39 -7.35 7.86 1.86
C SER A 39 -6.68 6.72 2.61
N LEU A 40 -7.46 5.71 2.94
CA LEU A 40 -6.92 4.42 3.31
C LEU A 40 -6.14 4.02 2.08
N ALA A 41 -4.82 3.91 2.20
CA ALA A 41 -3.98 3.48 1.10
C ALA A 41 -4.63 2.22 0.51
N VAL A 42 -5.21 2.37 -0.68
CA VAL A 42 -5.89 1.27 -1.32
C VAL A 42 -4.80 0.29 -1.69
N GLN A 43 -4.68 -0.80 -0.94
CA GLN A 43 -3.87 -1.92 -1.37
C GLN A 43 -4.51 -2.46 -2.64
N GLY A 44 -3.84 -2.23 -3.75
CA GLY A 44 -4.14 -2.90 -5.01
C GLY A 44 -3.60 -4.32 -4.99
N GLU A 45 -4.24 -5.15 -5.81
CA GLU A 45 -3.78 -6.49 -6.12
C GLU A 45 -2.33 -6.49 -6.65
N PHE A 46 -1.71 -7.67 -6.62
CA PHE A 46 -0.34 -7.88 -7.08
C PHE A 46 0.69 -6.97 -6.37
N ASP A 47 0.50 -6.73 -5.07
CA ASP A 47 1.39 -5.88 -4.27
C ASP A 47 1.59 -4.49 -4.90
N ASN A 48 0.50 -3.83 -5.30
CA ASN A 48 0.52 -2.50 -5.92
C ASN A 48 1.37 -2.41 -7.20
N LEU A 49 1.64 -3.52 -7.88
CA LEU A 49 2.30 -3.52 -9.18
C LEU A 49 1.34 -3.03 -10.26
N CYS A 50 1.89 -2.38 -11.29
CA CYS A 50 1.13 -1.97 -12.47
C CYS A 50 0.59 -3.22 -13.17
N VAL A 51 -0.74 -3.39 -13.19
CA VAL A 51 -1.37 -4.59 -13.78
C VAL A 51 -1.09 -4.71 -15.26
N MET A 52 -1.14 -3.60 -16.00
CA MET A 52 -0.82 -3.61 -17.43
C MET A 52 0.68 -3.86 -17.64
N GLY A 53 1.54 -3.35 -16.75
CA GLY A 53 2.96 -3.66 -16.75
C GLY A 53 3.20 -5.15 -16.57
N LEU A 54 2.51 -5.79 -15.61
CA LEU A 54 2.57 -7.22 -15.38
C LEU A 54 2.09 -8.01 -16.59
N ALA A 55 0.99 -7.58 -17.23
CA ALA A 55 0.52 -8.20 -18.47
C ALA A 55 1.60 -8.18 -19.56
N GLU A 56 2.39 -7.10 -19.65
CA GLU A 56 3.56 -6.96 -20.54
C GLU A 56 4.85 -7.65 -20.04
N GLY A 57 4.80 -8.35 -18.91
CA GLY A 57 5.97 -9.03 -18.32
C GLY A 57 6.90 -8.11 -17.52
N LYS A 58 6.46 -6.89 -17.17
CA LYS A 58 7.23 -5.90 -16.41
C LYS A 58 6.70 -5.78 -14.98
N ARG A 59 7.61 -5.83 -14.00
CA ARG A 59 7.28 -5.55 -12.59
C ARG A 59 7.55 -4.09 -12.27
N ILE A 60 6.49 -3.30 -12.19
CA ILE A 60 6.61 -1.87 -11.90
C ILE A 60 5.78 -1.54 -10.66
N LYS A 61 6.46 -1.21 -9.56
CA LYS A 61 5.82 -0.77 -8.32
C LYS A 61 5.16 0.59 -8.53
N THR A 62 3.97 0.74 -7.96
CA THR A 62 3.20 1.98 -8.01
C THR A 62 2.73 2.37 -6.63
N ASP A 63 2.35 3.64 -6.47
CA ASP A 63 1.66 4.17 -5.30
C ASP A 63 0.13 4.00 -5.40
N CYS A 64 -0.37 3.33 -6.44
CA CYS A 64 -1.79 3.13 -6.74
C CYS A 64 -2.61 4.42 -6.94
N SER A 65 -1.96 5.55 -7.23
CA SER A 65 -2.63 6.83 -7.54
C SER A 65 -3.57 6.72 -8.75
N VAL A 66 -3.19 5.93 -9.76
CA VAL A 66 -4.07 5.55 -10.87
C VAL A 66 -4.52 4.11 -10.64
N ASN A 67 -5.81 3.92 -10.40
CA ASN A 67 -6.40 2.60 -10.16
C ASN A 67 -7.74 2.41 -10.90
N SER A 68 -8.17 1.16 -11.01
CA SER A 68 -9.52 0.78 -11.45
C SER A 68 -10.00 -0.44 -10.68
N VAL A 69 -11.30 -0.50 -10.40
CA VAL A 69 -11.93 -1.70 -9.86
C VAL A 69 -12.40 -2.59 -11.02
N PHE A 70 -12.01 -3.85 -11.01
CA PHE A 70 -12.48 -4.87 -11.94
C PHE A 70 -12.76 -6.16 -11.16
N ASP A 71 -13.92 -6.77 -11.38
CA ASP A 71 -14.35 -7.97 -10.65
C ASP A 71 -14.26 -7.84 -9.10
N GLY A 72 -14.64 -6.67 -8.58
CA GLY A 72 -14.61 -6.35 -7.15
C GLY A 72 -13.21 -6.15 -6.56
N LYS A 73 -12.16 -6.20 -7.37
CA LYS A 73 -10.76 -6.03 -6.95
C LYS A 73 -10.17 -4.75 -7.50
N THR A 74 -9.30 -4.11 -6.72
CA THR A 74 -8.61 -2.89 -7.15
C THR A 74 -7.27 -3.22 -7.81
N TYR A 75 -7.08 -2.71 -9.01
CA TYR A 75 -5.83 -2.86 -9.78
C TYR A 75 -5.18 -1.51 -10.00
N CYS A 76 -3.85 -1.48 -9.86
CA CYS A 76 -3.05 -0.26 -9.95
C CYS A 76 -2.37 -0.13 -11.30
N PHE A 77 -2.14 1.11 -11.71
CA PHE A 77 -1.52 1.47 -12.98
C PHE A 77 -0.49 2.57 -12.75
N ARG A 78 0.61 2.53 -13.49
CA ARG A 78 1.62 3.59 -13.44
C ARG A 78 1.14 4.87 -14.13
N THR A 79 0.33 4.74 -15.18
CA THR A 79 -0.13 5.85 -15.99
C THR A 79 -1.59 5.66 -16.38
N VAL A 80 -2.25 6.75 -16.75
CA VAL A 80 -3.63 6.72 -17.26
C VAL A 80 -3.70 5.91 -18.57
N ASP A 81 -2.70 6.02 -19.45
CA ASP A 81 -2.64 5.25 -20.69
C ASP A 81 -2.62 3.73 -20.44
N ALA A 82 -1.85 3.29 -19.44
CA ALA A 82 -1.81 1.87 -19.06
C ALA A 82 -3.17 1.36 -18.56
N LYS A 83 -3.91 2.21 -17.83
CA LYS A 83 -5.29 1.92 -17.43
C LYS A 83 -6.23 1.85 -18.64
N THR A 84 -6.09 2.78 -19.58
CA THR A 84 -6.89 2.80 -20.82
C THR A 84 -6.65 1.55 -21.66
N GLU A 85 -5.39 1.16 -21.83
CA GLU A 85 -5.03 -0.06 -22.57
C GLU A 85 -5.58 -1.32 -21.89
N PHE A 86 -5.44 -1.40 -20.57
CA PHE A 86 -6.01 -2.51 -19.81
C PHE A 86 -7.53 -2.65 -20.02
N THR A 87 -8.23 -1.51 -20.06
CA THR A 87 -9.70 -1.47 -20.20
C THR A 87 -10.18 -1.95 -21.58
N LYS A 88 -9.33 -2.00 -22.61
CA LYS A 88 -9.71 -2.52 -23.95
C LYS A 88 -10.01 -4.01 -23.92
N ASP A 89 -9.28 -4.78 -23.11
CA ASP A 89 -9.50 -6.21 -22.90
C ASP A 89 -9.07 -6.61 -21.48
N PRO A 90 -9.88 -6.25 -20.45
CA PRO A 90 -9.46 -6.36 -19.06
C PRO A 90 -9.32 -7.82 -18.61
N LYS A 91 -10.08 -8.74 -19.19
CA LYS A 91 -10.00 -10.17 -18.87
C LYS A 91 -8.67 -10.75 -19.35
N ARG A 92 -8.36 -10.60 -20.64
CA ARG A 92 -7.11 -11.13 -21.23
C ARG A 92 -5.87 -10.50 -20.59
N ASN A 93 -5.91 -9.19 -20.35
CA ASN A 93 -4.79 -8.51 -19.71
C ASN A 93 -4.61 -8.95 -18.26
N LEU A 94 -5.69 -9.19 -17.53
CA LEU A 94 -5.62 -9.72 -16.16
C LEU A 94 -5.06 -11.16 -16.13
N GLU A 95 -5.47 -12.03 -17.05
CA GLU A 95 -4.91 -13.38 -17.17
C GLU A 95 -3.39 -13.35 -17.38
N ARG A 96 -2.92 -12.57 -18.35
CA ARG A 96 -1.48 -12.39 -18.58
C ARG A 96 -0.75 -11.83 -17.36
N ALA A 97 -1.37 -10.87 -16.66
CA ALA A 97 -0.78 -10.30 -15.45
C ALA A 97 -0.63 -11.36 -14.34
N LYS A 98 -1.61 -12.25 -14.17
CA LYS A 98 -1.53 -13.38 -13.23
C LYS A 98 -0.38 -14.33 -13.58
N ASP A 99 -0.26 -14.69 -14.86
CA ASP A 99 0.79 -15.60 -15.33
C ASP A 99 2.19 -15.02 -15.05
N HIS A 100 2.41 -13.75 -15.40
CA HIS A 100 3.69 -13.08 -15.15
C HIS A 100 3.95 -12.79 -13.67
N PHE A 101 2.90 -12.59 -12.88
CA PHE A 101 3.04 -12.44 -11.44
C PHE A 101 3.49 -13.76 -10.79
N ALA A 102 2.91 -14.90 -11.17
CA ALA A 102 3.35 -16.20 -10.68
C ALA A 102 4.77 -16.55 -11.18
N ALA A 103 5.06 -16.33 -12.47
CA ALA A 103 6.36 -16.64 -13.04
C ALA A 103 7.51 -15.82 -12.41
N GLY A 104 7.27 -14.52 -12.18
CA GLY A 104 8.33 -13.65 -11.66
C GLY A 104 8.66 -13.85 -10.17
N GLU A 105 7.79 -14.49 -9.38
CA GLU A 105 8.14 -14.93 -8.02
C GLU A 105 9.22 -16.03 -8.05
N VAL A 106 9.14 -16.92 -9.04
CA VAL A 106 10.12 -17.99 -9.25
C VAL A 106 11.44 -17.43 -9.78
N THR A 107 11.40 -16.49 -10.74
CA THR A 107 12.64 -15.90 -11.29
C THR A 107 13.36 -15.04 -10.25
N GLN A 108 12.63 -14.26 -9.45
CA GLN A 108 13.25 -13.48 -8.39
C GLN A 108 13.95 -14.37 -7.36
N THR A 109 13.34 -15.51 -7.02
CA THR A 109 13.98 -16.51 -6.16
C THR A 109 15.25 -17.07 -6.79
N ALA A 110 15.23 -17.39 -8.08
CA ALA A 110 16.41 -17.87 -8.81
C ALA A 110 17.53 -16.81 -8.86
N ASP A 111 17.18 -15.55 -9.14
CA ASP A 111 18.12 -14.44 -9.16
C ASP A 111 18.74 -14.19 -7.79
N ASP A 112 17.94 -14.26 -6.72
CA ASP A 112 18.41 -14.10 -5.34
C ASP A 112 19.34 -15.25 -4.92
N MET A 113 19.03 -16.49 -5.31
CA MET A 113 19.95 -17.62 -5.13
C MET A 113 21.26 -17.43 -5.89
N GLY A 114 21.21 -16.85 -7.09
CA GLY A 114 22.39 -16.55 -7.91
C GLY A 114 23.30 -15.47 -7.34
N LYS A 115 22.84 -14.66 -6.37
CA LYS A 115 23.66 -13.63 -5.70
C LYS A 115 24.66 -14.21 -4.69
N TYR A 116 24.52 -15.48 -4.31
CA TYR A 116 25.42 -16.12 -3.37
C TYR A 116 26.43 -17.00 -4.11
N SER A 117 27.70 -16.64 -4.04
CA SER A 117 28.76 -17.52 -4.55
C SER A 117 29.24 -18.49 -3.47
N VAL A 118 29.68 -19.67 -3.89
CA VAL A 118 30.35 -20.64 -2.99
C VAL A 118 31.59 -20.02 -2.36
N ASP A 119 32.24 -19.08 -3.05
CA ASP A 119 33.44 -18.41 -2.57
C ASP A 119 33.11 -17.42 -1.44
N ASP A 120 31.99 -16.70 -1.52
CA ASP A 120 31.53 -15.82 -0.42
C ASP A 120 31.22 -16.61 0.85
N VAL A 121 30.59 -17.79 0.71
CA VAL A 121 30.29 -18.68 1.83
C VAL A 121 31.57 -19.23 2.45
N LYS A 122 32.54 -19.67 1.62
CA LYS A 122 33.85 -20.14 2.10
C LYS A 122 34.62 -19.03 2.82
N ALA A 123 34.64 -17.82 2.29
CA ALA A 123 35.28 -16.68 2.92
C ALA A 123 34.70 -16.39 4.32
N TRP A 124 33.38 -16.45 4.46
CA TRP A 124 32.70 -16.26 5.75
C TRP A 124 33.06 -17.36 6.77
N ILE A 125 33.06 -18.63 6.35
CA ILE A 125 33.43 -19.77 7.22
C ILE A 125 34.88 -19.62 7.71
N HIS A 126 35.80 -19.23 6.83
CA HIS A 126 37.20 -19.04 7.18
C HIS A 126 37.42 -17.86 8.14
N GLN A 127 36.56 -16.83 8.06
CA GLN A 127 36.67 -15.64 8.91
C GLN A 127 36.08 -15.83 10.32
N TYR A 128 35.03 -16.65 10.47
CA TYR A 128 34.23 -16.66 11.70
C TYR A 128 34.08 -18.02 12.39
N ILE A 129 34.43 -19.14 11.75
CA ILE A 129 34.21 -20.49 12.29
C ILE A 129 35.53 -21.24 12.55
N GLN A 130 36.68 -20.63 12.28
CA GLN A 130 37.97 -21.25 12.59
C GLN A 130 38.34 -21.01 14.07
N ASP A 131 38.22 -22.06 14.89
CA ASP A 131 39.01 -22.26 16.12
C ASP A 131 40.40 -22.83 15.75
#